data_AF-A0A847GKX9-F1
#
_entry.id   AF-A0A847GKX9-F1
#
_cell.length_a   1.000
_cell.length_b   1.000
_cell.length_c   1.000
_cell.angle_alpha   90.00
_cell.angle_beta   90.00
_cell.angle_gamma   90.00
#
_symmetry.space_group_name_H-M   'P 1'
#
loop_
_entity.id
_entity.type
_entity.pdbx_description
1 polymer ?
#
loop_
_entity_poly.entity_id
_entity_poly.type
_entity_poly.pdbx_seq_one_letter_code
_entity_poly.pdbx_strand_id
1 'polypeptide(L)' 'MNRGGSWNNDASNGRASNRNRNDPGNRNDNLGFRLASTVA' A
#
# COMPACT_ATOMS: atom_id res chain seq x y z
N MET A 1 1.10 6.10 4.25
CA MET A 1 0.30 4.91 4.61
C MET A 1 0.01 4.15 3.34
N ASN A 2 0.33 2.86 3.32
CA ASN A 2 0.23 2.04 2.12
C ASN A 2 -1.05 1.18 2.20
N ARG A 3 -1.67 0.92 1.05
CA ARG A 3 -2.96 0.23 0.93
C ARG A 3 -2.93 -0.77 -0.23
N GLY A 4 -3.79 -1.78 -0.18
CA GLY A 4 -4.02 -2.73 -1.28
C GLY A 4 -3.13 -3.98 -1.26
N GLY A 5 -2.10 -4.03 -0.39
CA GLY A 5 -1.16 -5.14 -0.34
C GLY A 5 -0.20 -5.18 -1.54
N SER A 6 0.68 -6.17 -1.54
CA SER A 6 1.58 -6.50 -2.65
C SER A 6 1.53 -8.00 -2.93
N TRP A 7 2.13 -8.45 -4.03
CA TRP A 7 2.16 -9.86 -4.40
C TRP A 7 2.84 -10.77 -3.36
N ASN A 8 3.72 -10.22 -2.51
CA ASN A 8 4.49 -10.97 -1.52
C ASN A 8 3.93 -10.86 -0.09
N ASN A 9 2.66 -10.46 0.06
CA ASN A 9 2.03 -10.31 1.37
C ASN A 9 0.94 -11.37 1.59
N ASP A 10 0.72 -11.73 2.86
CA ASP A 10 -0.44 -12.52 3.27
C ASP A 10 -1.77 -11.87 2.82
N ALA A 11 -2.78 -12.71 2.53
CA ALA A 11 -4.10 -12.25 2.09
C ALA A 11 -4.76 -11.26 3.06
N SER A 12 -4.46 -11.34 4.35
CA SER A 12 -4.95 -10.42 5.38
C SER A 12 -4.51 -8.96 5.15
N ASN A 13 -3.37 -8.74 4.49
CA ASN A 13 -2.83 -7.43 4.16
C ASN A 13 -3.51 -6.77 2.95
N GLY A 14 -4.14 -7.59 2.10
CA GLY A 14 -4.91 -7.13 0.94
C GLY A 14 -6.32 -6.62 1.28
N ARG A 15 -6.77 -6.75 2.53
CA ARG A 15 -8.07 -6.24 2.98
C ARG A 15 -8.12 -4.71 2.83
N ALA A 16 -9.24 -4.18 2.36
CA ALA A 16 -9.44 -2.74 2.18
C ALA A 16 -9.27 -1.93 3.49
N SER A 17 -9.60 -2.53 4.63
CA SER A 17 -9.44 -1.95 5.96
C SER A 17 -8.00 -2.01 6.50
N ASN A 18 -7.08 -2.75 5.85
CA ASN A 18 -5.71 -2.84 6.30
C ASN A 18 -4.93 -1.55 6.01
N ARG A 19 -4.14 -1.11 6.99
CA ARG A 19 -3.49 0.21 7.02
C ARG A 19 -2.01 0.06 7.36
N ASN A 20 -1.19 -0.24 6.36
CA ASN A 20 0.25 -0.48 6.56
C ASN A 20 0.98 0.80 6.98
N ARG A 21 1.76 0.69 8.07
CA ARG A 21 2.52 1.78 8.72
C ARG A 21 4.04 1.57 8.54
N ASN A 22 4.45 1.40 7.29
CA ASN A 22 5.87 1.27 6.96
C ASN A 22 6.57 2.61 7.11
N ASP A 23 7.84 2.57 7.53
CA ASP A 23 8.70 3.74 7.55
C ASP A 23 8.83 4.35 6.14
N PRO A 24 8.81 5.69 5.97
CA PRO A 24 8.97 6.33 4.66
C PRO A 24 10.27 6.00 3.93
N GLY A 25 11.33 5.64 4.66
CA GLY A 25 12.61 5.19 4.11
C GLY A 25 12.65 3.71 3.71
N ASN A 26 11.62 2.94 4.03
CA ASN A 26 11.58 1.52 3.69
C ASN A 26 11.40 1.30 2.19
N ARG A 27 12.37 0.63 1.57
CA ARG A 27 12.36 0.25 0.14
C ARG A 27 12.27 -1.26 -0.10
N ASN A 28 12.10 -2.07 0.94
CA ASN A 28 12.14 -3.54 0.88
C ASN A 28 10.75 -4.21 0.89
N ASP A 29 9.67 -3.44 0.96
CA ASP A 29 8.30 -3.96 1.10
C ASP A 29 7.48 -3.95 -0.21
N ASN A 30 8.14 -3.89 -1.37
CA ASN A 30 7.49 -3.87 -2.69
C ASN A 30 6.44 -2.75 -2.82
N LEU A 31 6.83 -1.53 -2.43
CA LEU A 31 5.95 -0.36 -2.41
C LEU A 31 5.80 0.28 -3.79
N GLY A 32 4.64 0.88 -4.04
CA GLY A 32 4.34 1.64 -5.26
C GLY A 32 3.40 2.81 -4.99
N PHE A 33 3.06 3.59 -6.02
CA PHE A 33 2.13 4.71 -5.94
C PHE A 33 1.00 4.58 -6.98
N ARG A 34 -0.15 5.16 -6.65
CA ARG A 34 -1.29 5.30 -7.57
C ARG A 34 -1.62 6.77 -7.67
N LEU A 35 -1.66 7.31 -8.88
CA LEU A 35 -2.04 8.69 -9.13
C LEU A 35 -3.51 8.91 -8.79
N ALA A 36 -3.83 10.12 -8.34
CA ALA A 36 -5.20 10.58 -8.13
C ALA A 36 -5.32 12.00 -8.69
N SER A 37 -6.50 12.33 -9.19
CA SER A 37 -6.88 13.65 -9.68
C SER A 37 -8.26 14.00 -9.13
N THR A 38 -8.55 15.30 -9.03
CA THR A 38 -9.90 15.77 -8.74
C THR A 38 -10.83 15.49 -9.92
N VAL A 39 -12.14 15.38 -9.64
CA VAL A 39 -13.18 15.33 -10.68
C VAL A 39 -13.33 16.74 -11.26
N ALA A 40 -13.68 16.82 -12.55
CA ALA A 40 -13.98 18.07 -13.24
C ALA A 40 -15.30 18.69 -12.76
#